data_AF-A0A1M6CZD7-F1
#
_entry.id   AF-A0A1M6CZD7-F1
#
_cell.length_a   1.000
_cell.length_b   1.000
_cell.length_c   1.000
_cell.angle_alpha   90.00
_cell.angle_beta   90.00
_cell.angle_gamma   90.00
#
_symmetry.space_group_name_H-M   'P 1'
#
loop_
_entity.id
_entity.type
_entity.pdbx_description
1 polymer ?
#
loop_
_entity_poly.entity_id
_entity_poly.type
_entity_poly.pdbx_seq_one_letter_code
_entity_poly.pdbx_strand_id
1 'polypeptide(L)' 'MEDIIISPESKKQSALLKSLFKEMNLDFRVKRKKDETKMTKEEFFAKIEKSRKQAEEGKSIRLTPELKQELFKSIL' A
#
# COMPACT_ATOMS: atom_id res chain seq x y z
N MET A 1 -7.54 29.35 16.49
CA MET A 1 -6.95 28.27 17.30
C MET A 1 -5.80 27.72 16.51
N GLU A 2 -4.63 27.61 17.12
CA GLU A 2 -3.41 27.11 16.48
C GLU A 2 -3.31 25.60 16.69
N ASP A 3 -3.11 24.85 15.60
CA ASP A 3 -2.91 23.41 15.66
C ASP A 3 -1.43 23.10 15.91
N ILE A 4 -1.13 22.27 16.91
CA ILE A 4 0.22 21.74 17.12
C ILE A 4 0.40 20.48 16.28
N ILE A 5 1.36 20.49 15.34
CA ILE A 5 1.69 19.34 14.51
C ILE A 5 2.89 18.61 15.11
N ILE A 6 2.68 17.35 15.51
CA ILE A 6 3.74 16.50 16.10
C ILE A 6 4.00 15.32 15.16
N SER A 7 5.27 15.14 14.77
CA SER A 7 5.70 14.09 13.82
C SER A 7 6.64 13.10 14.52
N PRO A 8 6.12 12.01 15.13
CA PRO A 8 6.96 11.00 15.78
C PRO A 8 7.80 10.22 14.75
N GLU A 9 9.05 9.95 15.08
CA GLU A 9 10.03 9.26 14.23
C GLU A 9 9.90 7.73 14.30
N SER A 10 9.16 7.20 15.28
CA SER A 10 8.96 5.76 15.44
C SER A 10 7.57 5.37 15.90
N LYS A 11 7.21 4.10 15.67
CA LYS A 11 5.95 3.51 16.18
C LYS A 11 5.86 3.60 17.70
N LYS A 12 6.97 3.42 18.43
CA LYS A 12 7.02 3.51 19.90
C LYS A 12 6.70 4.93 20.38
N GLN A 13 7.31 5.95 19.78
CA GLN A 13 7.00 7.35 20.09
C GLN A 13 5.53 7.69 19.80
N SER A 14 4.98 7.23 18.67
CA SER A 14 3.56 7.44 18.35
C SER A 14 2.63 6.78 19.37
N ALA A 15 2.95 5.58 19.85
CA ALA A 15 2.16 4.90 20.87
C ALA A 15 2.19 5.66 22.21
N LEU A 16 3.37 6.12 22.65
CA LEU A 16 3.52 6.92 23.87
C LEU A 16 2.68 8.21 23.81
N LEU A 17 2.79 8.98 22.73
CA LEU A 17 2.05 10.23 22.56
C LEU A 17 0.54 10.02 22.59
N LYS A 18 0.03 8.96 21.94
CA LYS A 18 -1.40 8.63 21.98
C LYS A 18 -1.89 8.36 23.40
N SER A 19 -1.13 7.59 24.17
CA SER A 19 -1.49 7.30 25.56
C SER A 19 -1.49 8.57 26.41
N LEU A 20 -0.45 9.41 26.26
CA LEU A 20 -0.36 10.67 26.98
C LEU A 20 -1.51 11.62 26.64
N PHE A 21 -1.80 11.84 25.36
CA PHE A 21 -2.88 12.76 24.96
C PHE A 21 -4.25 12.27 25.40
N LYS A 22 -4.47 10.95 25.43
CA LYS A 22 -5.69 10.36 25.97
C LYS A 22 -5.81 10.63 27.47
N GLU A 23 -4.74 10.44 28.24
CA GLU A 23 -4.72 10.69 29.68
C GLU A 23 -4.97 12.18 30.01
N MET A 24 -4.42 13.07 29.19
CA MET A 24 -4.62 14.52 29.30
C MET A 24 -5.97 15.01 28.76
N ASN A 25 -6.82 14.12 28.25
CA ASN A 25 -8.11 14.43 27.64
C ASN A 25 -8.01 15.49 26.50
N LEU A 26 -6.93 15.42 25.73
CA LEU A 26 -6.70 16.28 24.56
C LEU A 26 -7.40 15.69 23.33
N ASP A 27 -8.07 16.53 22.54
CA ASP A 27 -8.55 16.14 21.22
C ASP A 27 -7.37 16.15 20.23
N PHE A 28 -7.12 15.02 19.57
CA PHE A 28 -6.04 14.88 18.60
C PHE A 28 -6.48 14.03 17.40
N ARG A 29 -5.95 14.37 16.23
CA ARG A 29 -6.19 13.63 14.98
C ARG A 29 -4.89 13.11 14.40
N VAL A 30 -4.85 11.82 14.11
CA VAL A 30 -3.74 11.22 13.39
C VAL A 30 -4.04 11.33 11.90
N LYS A 31 -3.34 12.23 11.20
CA LYS A 31 -3.36 12.26 9.74
C LYS A 31 -2.73 10.98 9.22
N ARG A 32 -3.55 10.03 8.75
CA ARG A 32 -3.05 8.90 7.99
C ARG A 32 -2.48 9.45 6.69
N LYS A 33 -1.33 8.93 6.24
CA LYS A 33 -0.89 9.17 4.87
C LYS A 33 -2.04 8.82 3.95
N LYS A 34 -2.27 9.67 2.95
CA LYS A 34 -3.24 9.39 1.88
C LYS A 34 -2.90 8.01 1.33
N ASP A 35 -3.92 7.19 1.14
CA ASP A 35 -3.71 5.89 0.49
C ASP A 35 -3.19 6.17 -0.94
N GLU A 36 -1.92 5.85 -1.17
CA GLU A 36 -1.24 6.04 -2.46
C GLU A 36 -1.47 4.84 -3.41
N THR A 37 -2.27 3.86 -2.98
CA THR A 37 -2.64 2.76 -3.87
C THR A 37 -3.39 3.30 -5.09
N LYS A 38 -2.95 2.88 -6.28
CA LYS A 38 -3.52 3.33 -7.55
C LYS A 38 -4.88 2.71 -7.87
N MET A 39 -5.34 1.78 -7.06
CA MET A 39 -6.57 1.03 -7.29
C MET A 39 -7.33 0.86 -5.99
N THR A 40 -8.65 0.91 -6.09
CA THR A 40 -9.54 0.55 -5.00
C THR A 40 -9.43 -0.94 -4.67
N LYS A 41 -9.92 -1.30 -3.48
CA LYS A 41 -9.98 -2.70 -3.05
C LYS A 41 -10.80 -3.55 -4.04
N GLU A 42 -11.90 -3.02 -4.54
CA GLU A 42 -12.78 -3.70 -5.49
C GLU A 42 -12.09 -3.95 -6.83
N GLU A 43 -11.41 -2.94 -7.38
CA GLU A 43 -10.62 -3.07 -8.62
C GLU A 43 -9.48 -4.08 -8.48
N PHE A 44 -8.83 -4.12 -7.31
CA PHE A 44 -7.80 -5.11 -7.01
C PHE A 44 -8.37 -6.54 -7.11
N PHE A 45 -9.48 -6.82 -6.42
CA PHE A 45 -10.09 -8.15 -6.46
C PHE A 45 -10.64 -8.50 -7.84
N ALA A 46 -11.23 -7.55 -8.55
CA ALA A 46 -11.68 -7.75 -9.93
C ALA A 46 -10.51 -8.13 -10.87
N LYS A 47 -9.33 -7.52 -10.69
CA LYS A 47 -8.13 -7.87 -11.45
C LYS A 47 -7.64 -9.28 -11.14
N ILE A 48 -7.65 -9.70 -9.87
CA ILE A 48 -7.26 -11.07 -9.49
C ILE A 48 -8.19 -12.10 -10.14
N GLU A 49 -9.50 -11.89 -10.07
CA GLU A 49 -10.48 -12.81 -10.65
C GLU A 49 -10.32 -12.89 -12.18
N LYS A 50 -10.09 -11.75 -12.84
CA LYS A 50 -9.82 -11.71 -14.27
C LYS A 50 -8.56 -12.49 -14.64
N SER A 51 -7.47 -12.33 -13.89
CA SER A 51 -6.23 -13.08 -14.10
C SER A 51 -6.43 -14.59 -13.92
N ARG A 52 -7.24 -15.00 -12.93
CA ARG A 52 -7.58 -16.41 -12.71
C ARG A 52 -8.31 -17.00 -13.92
N LYS A 53 -9.34 -16.31 -14.42
CA LYS A 53 -10.07 -16.74 -15.63
C LYS A 53 -9.18 -16.80 -16.86
N GLN A 54 -8.28 -15.84 -17.05
CA GLN A 54 -7.31 -15.87 -18.15
C GLN A 54 -6.38 -17.09 -18.07
N ALA A 55 -5.97 -17.49 -16.87
CA ALA A 55 -5.16 -18.69 -16.68
C ALA A 55 -5.95 -19.97 -16.99
N GLU A 56 -7.21 -20.07 -16.53
CA GLU A 56 -8.12 -21.19 -16.83
C GLU A 56 -8.41 -21.32 -18.33
N GLU A 57 -8.59 -20.20 -19.03
CA GLU A 57 -8.79 -20.13 -20.48
C GLU A 57 -7.51 -20.38 -21.29
N GLY A 58 -6.38 -20.67 -20.65
CA GLY A 58 -5.09 -20.88 -21.31
C GLY A 58 -4.45 -19.62 -21.90
N LYS A 59 -5.02 -18.44 -21.65
CA LYS A 59 -4.51 -17.11 -22.08
C LYS A 59 -3.39 -16.63 -21.15
N SER A 60 -2.50 -17.54 -20.77
CA SER A 60 -1.31 -17.24 -19.97
C SER A 60 -0.07 -17.30 -20.86
N ILE A 61 0.81 -16.31 -20.71
CA ILE A 61 2.10 -16.30 -21.40
C ILE A 61 3.09 -17.04 -20.50
N ARG A 62 3.67 -18.14 -21.01
CA ARG A 62 4.77 -18.80 -20.32
C ARG A 62 6.03 -17.96 -20.48
N LEU A 63 6.71 -17.67 -19.37
CA LEU A 63 7.99 -16.98 -19.40
C LEU A 63 9.09 -17.95 -19.86
N THR A 64 9.40 -17.94 -21.15
CA THR A 64 10.54 -18.70 -21.71
C THR A 64 11.86 -17.93 -21.52
N PRO A 65 13.02 -18.61 -21.64
CA PRO A 65 14.33 -17.93 -21.59
C PRO A 65 14.47 -16.81 -22.62
N GLU A 66 13.95 -17.01 -23.83
CA GLU A 66 14.02 -16.05 -24.93
C GLU A 66 13.15 -14.82 -24.63
N LEU A 67 11.91 -15.04 -24.17
CA LEU A 67 11.00 -13.96 -23.78
C LEU A 67 11.52 -13.19 -22.57
N LYS A 68 12.18 -13.88 -21.63
CA LYS A 68 12.84 -13.24 -20.48
C LYS A 68 13.98 -12.33 -20.94
N GLN A 69 14.82 -12.77 -21.87
CA GLN A 69 15.86 -11.90 -22.43
C GLN A 69 15.25 -10.69 -23.14
N GLU A 70 14.18 -10.88 -23.91
CA GLU A 70 13.52 -9.79 -24.63
C GLU A 70 12.89 -8.74 -23.68
N LEU A 71 12.19 -9.18 -22.64
CA LEU A 71 11.50 -8.29 -21.70
C LEU A 71 12.44 -7.54 -20.76
N PHE A 72 13.62 -8.10 -20.45
CA PHE A 72 14.54 -7.57 -19.44
C PHE A 72 15.90 -7.12 -20.01
N LYS A 73 16.01 -7.01 -21.33
CA LYS A 73 17.23 -6.64 -22.09
C LYS A 73 17.95 -5.36 -21.63
N SER A 74 17.24 -4.44 -20.97
CA SER A 74 17.77 -3.14 -20.53
C SER A 74 17.88 -2.96 -19.01
N ILE A 75 17.59 -4.01 -18.23
CA ILE A 75 17.51 -3.93 -16.76
C ILE A 75 18.54 -4.86 -16.08
N LEU A 76 19.10 -5.84 -16.80
CA LEU A 76 20.22 -6.66 -16.33
C LEU A 76 21.52 -6.35 -17.09
#